data_AF-A0A7K2NWV7-F1
#
_entry.id   AF-A0A7K2NWV7-F1
#
_cell.length_a   1.000
_cell.length_b   1.000
_cell.length_c   1.000
_cell.angle_alpha   90.00
_cell.angle_beta   90.00
_cell.angle_gamma   90.00
#
_symmetry.space_group_name_H-M   'P 1'
#
loop_
_entity.id
_entity.type
_entity.pdbx_description
1 polymer ?
#
loop_
_entity_poly.entity_id
_entity_poly.type
_entity_poly.pdbx_seq_one_letter_code
_entity_poly.pdbx_strand_id
1 'polypeptide(L)' 'ELLRQLMERQALRRVDEGDLSEDQEERIGLTLMLLDDRMTELRDRYGLRPEDLNLDLGPLGPLLPRE' A
#
# COMPACT_ATOMS: atom_id res chain seq x y z
N GLU A 1 5.64 4.16 3.31
CA GLU A 1 4.30 3.66 3.59
C GLU A 1 3.24 4.23 2.64
N LEU A 2 3.56 4.33 1.35
CA LEU A 2 2.61 4.77 0.33
C LEU A 2 1.98 3.60 -0.41
N LEU A 3 2.83 2.67 -0.85
CA LEU A 3 2.39 1.58 -1.71
C LEU A 3 1.39 0.67 -0.98
N ARG A 4 1.63 0.34 0.30
CA ARG A 4 0.70 -0.46 1.10
C ARG A 4 -0.62 0.29 1.34
N GLN A 5 -0.60 1.54 1.80
CA GLN A 5 -1.84 2.33 1.98
C GLN A 5 -2.67 2.45 0.69
N LEU A 6 -2.02 2.69 -0.45
CA LEU A 6 -2.71 2.79 -1.74
C LEU A 6 -3.31 1.44 -2.17
N MET A 7 -2.57 0.35 -2.00
CA MET A 7 -3.05 -0.99 -2.32
C MET A 7 -4.16 -1.45 -1.36
N GLU A 8 -4.10 -1.12 -0.08
CA GLU A 8 -5.18 -1.36 0.89
C GLU A 8 -6.45 -0.61 0.48
N ARG A 9 -6.34 0.68 0.16
CA ARG A 9 -7.49 1.48 -0.28
C ARG A 9 -8.07 0.98 -1.61
N GLN A 10 -7.23 0.44 -2.49
CA GLN A 10 -7.65 -0.20 -3.73
C GLN A 10 -8.39 -1.52 -3.47
N ALA A 11 -7.88 -2.34 -2.55
CA ALA A 11 -8.48 -3.60 -2.15
C ALA A 11 -9.86 -3.38 -1.51
N LEU A 12 -9.95 -2.48 -0.53
CA LEU A 12 -11.21 -2.15 0.14
C LEU A 12 -12.28 -1.68 -0.85
N ARG A 13 -11.91 -0.82 -1.80
CA ARG A 13 -12.87 -0.35 -2.80
C ARG A 13 -13.43 -1.47 -3.68
N ARG A 14 -12.60 -2.45 -4.05
CA ARG A 14 -13.06 -3.60 -4.84
C ARG A 14 -14.00 -4.51 -4.04
N VAL A 15 -13.66 -4.77 -2.79
CA VAL A 15 -14.54 -5.47 -1.85
C VAL A 15 -15.89 -4.74 -1.74
N ASP A 16 -15.89 -3.42 -1.57
CA ASP A 16 -17.11 -2.60 -1.48
C ASP A 16 -17.92 -2.58 -2.79
N GLU A 17 -17.26 -2.67 -3.95
CA GLU A 17 -17.90 -2.78 -5.27
C GLU A 17 -18.49 -4.17 -5.52
N GLY A 18 -18.18 -5.17 -4.68
CA GLY A 18 -18.68 -6.54 -4.77
C GLY A 18 -18.16 -7.29 -6.00
N ASP A 19 -17.04 -6.86 -6.57
CA ASP A 19 -16.46 -7.41 -7.81
C ASP A 19 -15.50 -8.59 -7.56
N LEU A 20 -15.39 -9.05 -6.31
CA LEU A 20 -14.50 -10.12 -5.87
C LEU A 20 -15.28 -11.31 -5.30
N SER A 21 -14.82 -12.53 -5.63
CA SER A 21 -15.17 -13.75 -4.90
C SER A 21 -14.39 -13.85 -3.58
N GLU A 22 -14.86 -14.67 -2.63
CA GLU A 22 -14.12 -14.96 -1.38
C GLU A 22 -12.65 -15.36 -1.64
N ASP A 23 -12.40 -16.27 -2.59
CA ASP A 23 -11.04 -16.68 -2.98
C ASP A 23 -10.16 -15.54 -3.56
N GLN A 24 -10.78 -14.48 -4.07
CA GLN A 24 -10.07 -13.30 -4.56
C GLN A 24 -9.75 -12.35 -3.41
N GLU A 25 -10.68 -12.16 -2.47
CA GLU A 25 -10.46 -11.38 -1.25
C GLU A 25 -9.32 -11.97 -0.41
N GLU A 26 -9.33 -13.28 -0.18
CA GLU A 26 -8.31 -13.96 0.61
C GLU A 26 -6.91 -13.82 -0.03
N ARG A 27 -6.83 -13.96 -1.36
CA ARG A 27 -5.58 -13.74 -2.12
C ARG A 27 -5.08 -12.32 -2.01
N ILE A 28 -5.98 -11.34 -2.07
CA ILE A 28 -5.61 -9.93 -1.93
C ILE A 28 -5.06 -9.69 -0.53
N GLY A 29 -5.71 -10.22 0.51
CA GLY A 29 -5.22 -10.15 1.88
C GLY A 29 -3.81 -10.73 2.03
N LEU A 30 -3.57 -11.95 1.53
CA LEU A 30 -2.26 -12.58 1.55
C LEU A 30 -1.20 -11.77 0.79
N THR A 31 -1.57 -11.21 -0.36
CA THR A 31 -0.66 -10.40 -1.17
C THR A 31 -0.27 -9.11 -0.45
N LEU A 32 -1.22 -8.47 0.26
CA LEU A 32 -0.95 -7.27 1.05
C LEU A 32 -0.02 -7.56 2.23
N MET A 33 -0.15 -8.72 2.89
CA MET A 33 0.78 -9.15 3.95
C MET A 33 2.19 -9.35 3.41
N LEU A 34 2.33 -10.08 2.30
CA LEU A 34 3.64 -10.29 1.66
C LEU A 34 4.26 -8.98 1.18
N LEU A 35 3.44 -8.05 0.68
CA LEU A 35 3.89 -6.73 0.29
C LEU A 35 4.47 -5.96 1.49
N ASP A 36 3.80 -5.97 2.64
CA ASP A 36 4.30 -5.29 3.85
C ASP A 36 5.66 -5.84 4.30
N ASP A 37 5.81 -7.16 4.31
CA ASP A 37 7.09 -7.82 4.64
C ASP A 37 8.21 -7.36 3.70
N ARG A 38 7.95 -7.36 2.38
CA ARG A 38 8.95 -6.91 1.38
C ARG A 38 9.27 -5.43 1.49
N MET A 39 8.28 -4.59 1.80
CA MET A 39 8.49 -3.17 2.02
C MET A 39 9.34 -2.93 3.27
N THR A 40 9.17 -3.73 4.32
CA THR A 40 10.04 -3.73 5.50
C THR A 40 11.47 -4.10 5.14
N GLU A 41 11.68 -5.23 4.45
CA GLU A 41 13.02 -5.65 4.00
C GLU A 41 13.72 -4.57 3.15
N LEU A 42 12.97 -3.92 2.25
CA LEU A 42 13.49 -2.89 1.37
C LEU A 42 13.85 -1.62 2.14
N ARG A 43 13.00 -1.19 3.09
CA ARG A 43 13.30 -0.07 3.99
C ARG A 43 14.59 -0.31 4.76
N ASP A 44 14.72 -1.48 5.38
CA ASP A 44 15.87 -1.85 6.19
C ASP A 44 17.15 -1.90 5.36
N ARG A 45 17.08 -2.49 4.16
CA ARG A 45 18.24 -2.60 3.25
C ARG A 45 18.75 -1.26 2.77
N TYR A 46 17.86 -0.29 2.51
CA TYR A 46 18.22 0.99 1.93
C TYR A 46 18.21 2.15 2.93
N GLY A 47 17.95 1.87 4.22
CA GLY A 47 17.87 2.89 5.27
C GLY A 47 16.74 3.90 5.04
N LEU A 48 15.66 3.48 4.38
CA LEU A 48 14.53 4.36 4.04
C LEU A 48 13.54 4.41 5.19
N ARG A 49 13.06 5.60 5.51
CA ARG A 49 11.97 5.80 6.45
C ARG A 49 10.62 5.60 5.75
N PRO A 50 9.56 5.27 6.51
CA PRO A 50 8.20 5.21 5.96
C PRO A 50 7.82 6.42 5.11
N GLU A 51 8.21 7.63 5.54
CA GLU A 51 7.92 8.89 4.85
C GLU A 51 8.62 9.01 3.49
N ASP A 52 9.80 8.42 3.34
CA ASP A 52 10.64 8.52 2.14
C ASP A 52 10.04 7.73 0.96
N LEU A 53 9.09 6.84 1.23
CA LEU A 53 8.36 6.07 0.23
C LEU A 53 7.14 6.82 -0.34
N ASN A 54 6.87 8.04 0.12
CA ASN A 54 5.77 8.85 -0.37
C ASN A 54 6.18 9.65 -1.61
N LEU A 55 5.31 9.71 -2.61
CA LEU A 55 5.55 10.45 -3.85
C LEU A 55 5.14 11.92 -3.66
N ASP A 56 6.01 12.82 -4.10
CA ASP A 56 5.68 14.24 -4.24
C ASP A 56 5.05 14.48 -5.61
N LEU A 57 3.79 14.94 -5.63
CA LEU A 57 3.04 15.23 -6.84
C LEU A 57 3.17 16.70 -7.28
N GLY A 58 4.13 17.44 -6.71
CA GLY A 58 4.40 18.84 -7.02
C GLY A 58 3.30 19.76 -6.47
N PRO A 59 2.52 20.46 -7.30
CA PRO A 59 1.51 21.41 -6.82
C PRO A 59 0.35 20.76 -6.04
N LEU A 60 0.14 19.44 -6.19
CA LEU A 60 -0.84 18.69 -5.41
C LEU A 60 -0.30 18.24 -4.04
N GLY A 61 1.00 18.47 -3.78
CA GLY A 61 1.67 18.03 -2.57
C GLY A 61 1.96 16.53 -2.54
N PRO A 62 2.28 15.98 -1.37
CA PRO A 62 2.56 14.55 -1.23
C PRO A 62 1.29 13.72 -1.43
N LEU A 63 1.42 12.55 -2.09
CA LEU A 63 0.29 11.67 -2.38
C LEU A 63 -0.43 11.19 -1.10
N LEU A 64 0.32 10.95 -0.02
CA LEU A 64 -0.23 10.78 1.32
C LEU A 64 0.01 12.01 2.20
N PRO A 65 -0.89 12.30 3.16
CA PRO A 65 -0.62 13.24 4.24
C PRO A 65 0.70 12.88 4.94
N ARG A 66 1.52 13.87 5.25
CA ARG A 66 2.67 13.70 6.15
C ARG A 66 2.12 13.84 7.56
N GLU A 67 2.20 12.79 8.37
CA GLU A 67 1.93 12.86 9.83
C GLU A 67 2.95 13.77 10.53
#